data_AF-A0A550I7J0-F1
#
_entry.id   AF-A0A550I7J0-F1
#
_cell.length_a   1.000
_cell.length_b   1.000
_cell.length_c   1.000
_cell.angle_alpha   90.00
_cell.angle_beta   90.00
_cell.angle_gamma   90.00
#
_symmetry.space_group_name_H-M   'P 1'
#
loop_
_entity.id
_entity.type
_entity.pdbx_description
1 polymer ?
#
loop_
_entity_poly.entity_id
_entity_poly.type
_entity_poly.pdbx_seq_one_letter_code
_entity_poly.pdbx_strand_id
1 'polypeptide(L)'
;MKLDLINRNLYTDSGNFIKKLHCPLKVSYTQLEQVSGDKMNCRECRKDILETANLEDRDLLEIVKNDPDKCISIDLNQSNLIII
;
A
#
# COMPACT_ATOMS: atom_id res chain seq x y z
N MET A 1 2.68 -2.57 11.10
CA MET A 1 1.36 -2.62 10.45
C MET A 1 0.82 -4.04 10.33
N LYS A 2 -0.51 -4.20 10.20
CA LYS A 2 -1.20 -5.49 10.07
C LYS A 2 -2.05 -5.58 8.79
N LEU A 3 -1.95 -6.68 8.04
CA LEU A 3 -2.73 -6.94 6.83
C LEU A 3 -3.66 -8.15 7.00
N ASP A 4 -4.96 -7.90 6.89
CA ASP A 4 -5.98 -8.92 6.70
C ASP A 4 -6.06 -9.29 5.22
N LEU A 5 -5.61 -10.50 4.86
CA LEU A 5 -5.57 -10.96 3.47
C LEU A 5 -6.96 -11.29 2.89
N ILE A 6 -7.90 -11.68 3.73
CA ILE A 6 -9.25 -12.10 3.31
C ILE A 6 -10.04 -10.86 2.90
N ASN A 7 -10.10 -9.87 3.80
CA ASN A 7 -10.85 -8.64 3.57
C ASN A 7 -10.04 -7.57 2.82
N ARG A 8 -8.71 -7.80 2.69
CA ARG A 8 -7.74 -6.87 2.09
C ARG A 8 -7.70 -5.55 2.84
N ASN A 9 -7.78 -5.60 4.16
CA ASN A 9 -7.77 -4.43 5.02
C ASN A 9 -6.39 -4.27 5.66
N LEU A 10 -5.88 -3.04 5.62
CA LEU A 10 -4.65 -2.66 6.28
C LEU A 10 -4.97 -1.88 7.57
N TYR A 11 -4.28 -2.26 8.64
CA TYR A 11 -4.41 -1.66 9.96
C TYR A 11 -3.04 -1.26 10.50
N THR A 12 -3.03 -0.33 11.46
CA THR A 12 -1.88 -0.13 12.34
C THR A 12 -1.74 -1.33 13.27
N ASP A 13 -0.58 -1.48 13.91
CA ASP A 13 -0.31 -2.48 14.94
C ASP A 13 -1.24 -2.31 16.14
N SER A 14 -1.65 -1.08 16.43
CA SER A 14 -2.67 -0.73 17.43
C SER A 14 -4.11 -1.01 16.99
N GLY A 15 -4.34 -1.47 15.75
CA GLY A 15 -5.66 -1.88 15.25
C GLY A 15 -6.49 -0.77 14.59
N ASN A 16 -5.93 0.43 14.39
CA ASN A 16 -6.63 1.48 13.65
C ASN A 16 -6.67 1.14 12.17
N PHE A 17 -7.83 1.29 11.54
CA PHE A 17 -7.96 1.09 10.10
C PHE A 17 -7.17 2.15 9.33
N ILE A 18 -6.32 1.70 8.41
CA ILE A 18 -5.56 2.55 7.50
C ILE A 18 -6.30 2.66 6.17
N LYS A 19 -6.45 1.53 5.46
CA LYS A 19 -7.03 1.50 4.12
C LYS A 19 -7.47 0.10 3.71
N LYS A 20 -8.48 -0.01 2.85
CA LYS A 20 -8.76 -1.22 2.10
C LYS A 20 -7.94 -1.25 0.81
N LEU A 21 -7.19 -2.32 0.60
CA LEU A 21 -6.39 -2.54 -0.61
C LEU A 21 -7.30 -3.02 -1.74
N HIS A 22 -7.79 -2.05 -2.50
CA HIS A 22 -8.65 -2.28 -3.65
C HIS A 22 -8.17 -1.46 -4.85
N CYS A 23 -7.89 -2.16 -5.95
CA CYS A 23 -7.71 -1.54 -7.26
C CYS A 23 -8.86 -1.98 -8.17
N PRO A 24 -9.69 -1.05 -8.67
CA PRO A 24 -10.80 -1.39 -9.59
C PRO A 24 -10.33 -2.08 -10.88
N LEU A 25 -9.13 -1.72 -11.34
CA LEU A 25 -8.51 -2.25 -12.56
C LEU A 25 -7.82 -3.61 -12.35
N LYS A 26 -7.76 -4.10 -11.10
CA LYS A 26 -7.16 -5.39 -10.72
C LYS A 26 -5.74 -5.59 -11.27
N VAL A 27 -4.93 -4.54 -11.25
CA VAL A 27 -3.57 -4.56 -11.80
C VAL A 27 -2.66 -5.52 -11.06
N SER A 28 -1.81 -6.22 -11.81
CA SER A 28 -0.72 -7.04 -11.29
C SER A 28 0.59 -6.26 -11.21
N TYR A 29 1.55 -6.78 -10.46
CA TYR A 29 2.89 -6.17 -10.32
C TYR A 29 3.59 -5.97 -11.69
N THR A 30 3.36 -6.86 -12.66
CA THR A 30 3.89 -6.76 -14.03
C THR A 30 3.37 -5.56 -14.82
N GLN A 31 2.27 -4.94 -14.39
CA GLN A 31 1.69 -3.73 -14.98
C GLN A 31 2.17 -2.45 -14.28
N LEU A 32 3.12 -2.58 -13.36
CA LEU A 32 3.80 -1.45 -12.76
C LEU A 32 5.04 -1.09 -13.58
N GLU A 33 5.39 0.19 -13.57
CA GLU A 33 6.60 0.70 -14.20
C GLU A 33 7.45 1.47 -13.21
N GLN A 34 8.75 1.26 -13.27
CA GLN A 34 9.72 2.04 -12.53
C GLN A 34 9.94 3.36 -13.29
N VAL A 35 9.64 4.49 -12.64
CA VAL A 35 9.76 5.81 -13.26
C VAL A 35 11.11 6.45 -12.91
N SER A 36 11.60 6.28 -11.68
CA SER A 36 12.90 6.79 -11.24
C SER A 36 13.30 6.20 -9.90
N GLY A 37 14.50 5.62 -9.79
CA GLY A 37 14.93 4.97 -8.53
C GLY A 37 13.86 3.99 -8.04
N ASP A 38 13.48 4.05 -6.77
CA ASP A 38 12.46 3.17 -6.18
C ASP A 38 11.01 3.65 -6.42
N LYS A 39 10.79 4.65 -7.28
CA LYS A 39 9.44 5.12 -7.59
C LYS A 39 8.79 4.25 -8.66
N MET A 40 7.67 3.66 -8.28
CA MET A 40 6.83 2.83 -9.14
C MET A 40 5.52 3.54 -9.46
N ASN A 41 5.05 3.43 -10.70
CA ASN A 41 3.75 3.92 -11.15
C ASN A 41 2.93 2.79 -11.75
N CYS A 42 1.60 2.93 -11.70
CA CYS A 42 0.69 2.04 -12.40
C CYS A 42 0.52 2.51 -13.85
N ARG A 43 0.78 1.65 -14.84
CA ARG A 43 0.59 1.99 -16.26
C ARG A 43 -0.87 2.28 -16.63
N GLU A 44 -1.81 1.63 -15.95
CA GLU A 44 -3.24 1.70 -16.29
C GLU A 44 -3.90 2.98 -15.78
N CYS A 45 -3.66 3.36 -14.51
CA CYS A 45 -4.27 4.55 -13.92
C CYS A 45 -3.33 5.75 -13.82
N ARG A 46 -2.05 5.58 -14.18
CA ARG A 46 -0.99 6.60 -14.12
C ARG A 46 -0.81 7.24 -12.74
N LYS A 47 -1.19 6.53 -11.68
CA LYS A 47 -0.96 6.93 -10.29
C LYS A 47 0.38 6.40 -9.79
N ASP A 48 1.05 7.23 -8.98
CA ASP A 48 2.22 6.82 -8.22
C ASP A 48 1.84 5.79 -7.14
N ILE A 49 2.73 4.83 -6.92
CA ILE A 49 2.58 3.76 -5.95
C ILE A 49 3.51 4.02 -4.78
N LEU A 50 2.93 4.04 -3.59
CA LEU A 50 3.65 4.15 -2.34
C LEU A 50 4.06 2.77 -1.85
N GLU A 51 5.36 2.55 -1.68
CA GLU A 51 5.88 1.37 -0.98
C GLU A 51 5.86 1.57 0.53
N THR A 52 5.44 0.54 1.27
CA THR A 52 5.26 0.63 2.73
C THR A 52 6.40 0.05 3.55
N ALA A 53 7.36 -0.63 2.93
CA ALA A 53 8.38 -1.42 3.64
C ALA A 53 9.24 -0.59 4.61
N ASN A 54 9.39 0.70 4.34
CA ASN A 54 10.17 1.64 5.15
C ASN A 54 9.31 2.69 5.86
N LEU A 55 7.99 2.49 5.94
CA LEU A 55 7.08 3.43 6.60
C LEU A 55 6.68 2.94 7.99
N GLU A 56 6.55 3.89 8.92
CA GLU A 56 5.90 3.65 10.19
C GLU A 56 4.37 3.77 10.04
N ASP A 57 3.64 3.11 10.94
CA ASP A 57 2.18 3.12 10.98
C ASP A 57 1.59 4.54 10.96
N ARG A 58 2.22 5.47 11.71
CA ARG A 58 1.75 6.84 11.81
C ARG A 58 1.86 7.58 10.49
N ASP A 59 3.02 7.47 9.82
CA ASP A 59 3.27 8.15 8.55
C ASP A 59 2.32 7.64 7.47
N LEU A 60 2.15 6.32 7.39
CA LEU A 60 1.24 5.71 6.42
C LEU A 60 -0.20 6.15 6.67
N LEU A 61 -0.63 6.19 7.94
CA LEU A 61 -1.97 6.65 8.30
C LEU A 61 -2.18 8.13 7.95
N GLU A 62 -1.21 9.01 8.20
CA GLU A 62 -1.28 10.42 7.83
C GLU A 62 -1.30 10.62 6.30
N ILE A 63 -0.47 9.89 5.55
CA ILE A 63 -0.46 9.93 4.08
C ILE A 63 -1.83 9.53 3.51
N VAL A 64 -2.40 8.41 3.98
CA VAL A 64 -3.70 7.92 3.47
C VAL A 64 -4.85 8.82 3.89
N LYS A 65 -4.78 9.47 5.05
CA LYS A 65 -5.79 10.47 5.45
C LYS A 65 -5.77 11.69 4.52
N ASN A 66 -4.59 12.12 4.09
CA ASN A 66 -4.44 13.25 3.17
C ASN A 66 -4.77 12.88 1.71
N ASP A 67 -4.45 11.65 1.30
CA ASP A 67 -4.80 11.11 -0.02
C ASP A 67 -5.43 9.70 0.13
N PRO A 68 -6.75 9.62 0.35
CA PRO A 68 -7.47 8.36 0.48
C PRO A 68 -7.46 7.50 -0.78
N ASP A 69 -7.02 8.06 -1.91
CA ASP A 69 -6.98 7.43 -3.22
C ASP A 69 -5.57 6.98 -3.63
N LYS A 70 -4.58 7.19 -2.75
CA LYS A 70 -3.20 6.78 -2.93
C LYS A 70 -3.11 5.26 -3.18
N CYS A 71 -2.37 4.88 -4.22
CA CYS A 71 -2.06 3.49 -4.49
C CYS A 71 -0.92 3.03 -3.58
N ILE A 72 -1.05 1.83 -3.00
CA ILE A 72 -0.10 1.29 -2.03
C ILE A 72 0.35 -0.08 -2.53
N SER A 73 1.66 -0.33 -2.49
CA SER A 73 2.25 -1.66 -2.67
C SER A 73 2.77 -2.17 -1.33
N ILE A 74 2.51 -3.44 -1.05
CA ILE A 74 2.91 -4.14 0.16
C ILE A 74 3.67 -5.38 -0.26
N ASP A 75 4.95 -5.47 0.12
CA ASP A 75 5.68 -6.73 0.07
C ASP A 75 5.26 -7.58 1.28
N LEU A 76 4.80 -8.81 1.03
CA LEU A 76 4.37 -9.73 2.09
C LEU A 76 5.53 -10.21 2.99
N ASN A 77 6.78 -9.99 2.57
CA ASN A 77 7.97 -10.35 3.33
C ASN A 77 8.62 -9.15 4.05
N GLN A 78 8.02 -7.95 3.99
CA GLN A 78 8.57 -6.77 4.66
C GLN A 78 8.56 -6.96 6.19
N SER A 79 9.62 -6.49 6.86
CA SER A 79 9.82 -6.70 8.30
C SER A 79 8.82 -5.96 9.20
N ASN A 80 8.19 -4.90 8.68
CA ASN A 80 7.20 -4.09 9.39
C ASN A 80 5.75 -4.55 9.19
N LEU A 81 5.53 -5.78 8.71
CA LEU A 81 4.21 -6.34 8.42
C LEU A 81 3.91 -7.60 9.25
N ILE A 82 2.69 -7.65 9.79
CA ILE A 82 2.10 -8.84 10.38
C ILE A 82 0.87 -9.22 9.54
N ILE A 83 0.78 -10.47 9.10
CA ILE A 83 -0.41 -11.00 8.41
C ILE A 83 -1.38 -11.54 9.46
N ILE A 84 -2.67 -11.17 9.35
CA ILE A 84 -3.74 -11.56 10.28
C ILE A 84 -4.95 -12.17 9.55
#